data_AF-A0AAD7EHZ0-F1
#
_entry.id   AF-A0AAD7EHZ0-F1
#
_cell.length_a   1.000
_cell.length_b   1.000
_cell.length_c   1.000
_cell.angle_alpha   90.00
_cell.angle_beta   90.00
_cell.angle_gamma   90.00
#
_symmetry.space_group_name_H-M   'P 1'
#
loop_
_entity.id
_entity.type
_entity.pdbx_description
1 polymer ?
#
loop_
_entity_poly.entity_id
_entity_poly.type
_entity_poly.pdbx_seq_one_letter_code
_entity_poly.pdbx_strand_id
1 'polypeptide(L)'
;MYSFSSPHILLGAVDVTVARDGTKWLLVTPKGNAFLHTRELAHLNHSTTSGAISSSSEANHPCFWFDSDWDRRPSPLSDLLAALLTIEPKAPIKRTGRTRKMVAEIGGEREAVEVEVMMDESELCKVCYYCGAFESSQRGQPDEVYRKMGGDGFISTYSCESCMSLSFLTRNALRSKRTDQSLPMIIRLLQMLSWSRSCYISFMICS
;
A
#
# COMPACT_ATOMS: atom_id res chain seq x y z
N MET A 1 -14.72 11.52 12.81
CA MET A 1 -13.74 11.25 11.74
C MET A 1 -12.62 12.26 11.91
N TYR A 2 -11.50 11.86 12.53
CA TYR A 2 -10.36 12.76 12.70
C TYR A 2 -9.49 12.66 11.45
N SER A 3 -9.34 13.78 10.74
CA SER A 3 -8.39 13.89 9.63
C SER A 3 -7.03 14.14 10.24
N PHE A 4 -6.17 13.13 10.22
CA PHE A 4 -4.74 13.40 10.37
C PHE A 4 -4.31 14.22 9.16
N SER A 5 -3.29 15.02 9.37
CA SER A 5 -2.81 16.00 8.40
C SER A 5 -1.30 15.88 8.34
N SER A 6 -0.70 16.31 7.21
CA SER A 6 0.75 16.42 7.04
C SER A 6 1.50 16.94 8.29
N PRO A 7 1.00 17.94 9.05
CA PRO A 7 1.67 18.41 10.26
C PRO A 7 1.83 17.36 11.36
N HIS A 8 0.97 16.34 11.51
CA HIS A 8 1.21 15.32 12.55
C HIS A 8 2.38 14.39 12.21
N ILE A 9 2.63 14.15 10.92
CA ILE A 9 3.81 13.44 10.43
C ILE A 9 5.04 14.34 10.61
N LEU A 10 4.94 15.62 10.21
CA LEU A 10 6.00 16.62 10.34
C LEU A 10 6.39 16.91 11.80
N LEU A 11 5.44 16.88 12.73
CA LEU A 11 5.65 17.13 14.15
C LEU A 11 6.16 15.89 14.91
N GLY A 12 6.42 14.77 14.21
CA GLY A 12 6.88 13.53 14.83
C GLY A 12 5.86 12.91 15.80
N ALA A 13 4.59 13.32 15.74
CA ALA A 13 3.55 12.85 16.65
C ALA A 13 3.10 11.41 16.33
N VAL A 14 3.45 10.90 15.15
CA VAL A 14 3.13 9.56 14.68
C VAL A 14 4.36 8.95 14.04
N ASP A 15 4.85 7.83 14.58
CA ASP A 15 5.85 7.00 13.91
C ASP A 15 5.27 6.50 12.59
N VAL A 16 5.97 6.77 11.48
CA VAL A 16 5.59 6.29 10.14
C VAL A 16 6.74 5.52 9.50
N THR A 17 6.40 4.60 8.62
CA THR A 17 7.35 3.85 7.79
C THR A 17 6.73 3.54 6.44
N VAL A 18 7.54 3.08 5.50
CA VAL A 18 7.09 2.66 4.17
C VAL A 18 6.92 1.14 4.14
N ALA A 19 5.84 0.71 3.51
CA ALA A 19 5.60 -0.69 3.17
C ALA A 19 5.47 -0.84 1.66
N ARG A 20 5.76 -2.05 1.17
CA ARG A 20 5.51 -2.42 -0.23
C ARG A 20 4.53 -3.57 -0.29
N ASP A 21 3.50 -3.41 -1.12
CA ASP A 21 2.50 -4.43 -1.42
C ASP A 21 2.39 -4.64 -2.93
N GLY A 22 3.12 -5.61 -3.46
CA GLY A 22 3.22 -5.83 -4.91
C GLY A 22 3.86 -4.62 -5.62
N THR A 23 3.09 -3.93 -6.44
CA THR A 23 3.53 -2.69 -7.13
C THR A 23 3.20 -1.42 -6.36
N LYS A 24 2.49 -1.53 -5.22
CA LYS A 24 2.06 -0.39 -4.41
C LYS A 24 3.06 -0.07 -3.31
N TRP A 25 3.29 1.22 -3.14
CA TRP A 25 4.05 1.80 -2.05
C TRP A 25 3.07 2.48 -1.09
N LEU A 26 3.18 2.14 0.19
CA LEU A 26 2.24 2.54 1.22
C LEU A 26 2.98 3.27 2.33
N LEU A 27 2.37 4.31 2.88
CA LEU A 27 2.77 4.91 4.14
C LEU A 27 1.95 4.27 5.26
N VAL A 28 2.62 3.73 6.27
CA VAL A 28 1.98 2.98 7.35
C VAL A 28 2.51 3.38 8.70
N THR A 29 1.73 3.16 9.75
CA THR A 29 2.22 3.22 11.13
C THR A 29 2.74 1.84 11.55
N PRO A 30 4.03 1.72 11.93
CA PRO A 30 4.62 0.45 12.34
C PRO A 30 4.07 -0.05 13.69
N LYS A 31 3.40 0.84 14.44
CA LYS A 31 2.68 0.50 15.66
C LYS A 31 1.19 0.66 15.43
N GLY A 32 0.41 -0.26 15.99
CA GLY A 32 -1.02 -0.05 16.15
C GLY A 32 -1.21 1.19 17.01
N ASN A 33 -1.84 2.21 16.44
CA ASN A 33 -2.20 3.41 17.18
C ASN A 33 -3.67 3.23 17.60
N ALA A 34 -3.95 3.29 18.91
CA ALA A 34 -5.31 3.16 19.43
C ALA A 34 -6.29 4.20 18.84
N PHE A 35 -5.76 5.30 18.30
CA PHE A 35 -6.51 6.37 17.66
C PHE A 35 -6.73 6.15 16.16
N LEU A 36 -6.13 5.14 15.55
CA LEU A 36 -6.27 4.82 14.13
C LEU A 36 -7.08 3.53 13.93
N HIS A 37 -8.09 3.61 13.06
CA HIS A 37 -8.84 2.42 12.62
C HIS A 37 -8.01 1.49 11.73
N THR A 38 -7.01 2.03 11.02
CA THR A 38 -6.13 1.31 10.11
C THR A 38 -4.68 1.73 10.32
N ARG A 39 -3.76 0.81 10.10
CA ARG A 39 -2.31 1.12 10.11
C ARG A 39 -1.82 1.73 8.80
N GLU A 40 -2.60 1.57 7.73
CA GLU A 40 -2.35 2.24 6.46
C GLU A 40 -2.83 3.69 6.53
N LEU A 41 -1.94 4.62 6.18
CA LEU A 41 -2.21 6.06 6.18
C LEU A 41 -2.46 6.59 4.78
N ALA A 42 -1.65 6.18 3.80
CA ALA A 42 -1.73 6.66 2.44
C ALA A 42 -1.12 5.67 1.44
N HIS A 43 -1.64 5.65 0.21
CA HIS A 43 -0.94 5.12 -0.94
C HIS A 43 0.00 6.20 -1.47
N LEU A 44 1.25 5.86 -1.76
CA LEU A 44 2.25 6.81 -2.29
C LEU A 44 2.31 6.83 -3.82
N ASN A 45 1.79 5.78 -4.47
CA ASN A 45 1.73 5.64 -5.93
C ASN A 45 0.33 5.16 -6.38
N HIS A 46 -0.68 5.93 -5.99
CA HIS A 46 -2.08 5.58 -6.11
C HIS A 46 -2.51 5.25 -7.57
N SER A 47 -2.08 6.01 -8.58
CA SER A 47 -2.39 5.69 -9.99
C SER A 47 -1.65 4.48 -10.55
N THR A 48 -0.62 3.96 -9.88
CA THR A 48 0.20 2.89 -10.46
C THR A 48 -0.62 1.62 -10.64
N THR A 49 -0.71 1.11 -11.86
CA THR A 49 -1.48 -0.10 -12.13
C THR A 49 -0.78 -1.36 -11.61
N SER A 50 -1.57 -2.41 -11.36
CA SER A 50 -1.05 -3.74 -11.07
C SER A 50 -0.29 -4.25 -12.30
N GLY A 51 1.00 -4.52 -12.14
CA GLY A 51 1.90 -4.92 -13.24
C GLY A 51 2.79 -3.80 -13.79
N ALA A 52 2.67 -2.57 -13.28
CA ALA A 52 3.64 -1.54 -13.58
C ALA A 52 5.04 -1.93 -13.10
N ILE A 53 6.03 -1.84 -13.98
CA ILE A 53 7.43 -2.11 -13.67
C ILE A 53 8.00 -0.86 -13.00
N SER A 54 8.52 -1.02 -11.78
CA SER A 54 9.27 0.05 -11.12
C SER A 54 10.63 0.20 -11.79
N SER A 55 11.02 1.43 -12.10
CA SER A 55 12.41 1.75 -12.44
C SER A 55 13.28 1.56 -11.21
N SER A 56 14.59 1.41 -11.40
CA SER A 56 15.57 1.44 -10.32
C SER A 56 16.58 2.55 -10.57
N SER A 57 17.14 3.11 -9.49
CA SER A 57 18.29 3.99 -9.55
C SER A 57 19.58 3.23 -9.87
N GLU A 58 20.67 3.93 -10.12
CA GLU A 58 22.01 3.33 -10.29
C GLU A 58 22.46 2.55 -9.05
N ALA A 59 21.97 2.92 -7.86
CA ALA A 59 22.19 2.22 -6.60
C ALA A 59 21.25 1.02 -6.40
N ASN A 60 20.46 0.63 -7.42
CA ASN A 60 19.44 -0.42 -7.37
C ASN A 60 18.30 -0.17 -6.38
N HIS A 61 18.08 1.07 -5.98
CA HIS A 61 16.89 1.43 -5.20
C HIS A 61 15.66 1.57 -6.10
N PRO A 62 14.47 1.13 -5.67
CA PRO A 62 13.25 1.32 -6.43
C PRO A 62 12.91 2.80 -6.59
N CYS A 63 12.53 3.16 -7.81
CA CYS A 63 11.98 4.45 -8.17
C CYS A 63 10.51 4.30 -8.55
N PHE A 64 9.69 5.27 -8.14
CA PHE A 64 8.29 5.33 -8.53
C PHE A 64 7.81 6.77 -8.67
N TRP A 65 6.74 6.94 -9.44
CA TRP A 65 6.07 8.23 -9.59
C TRP A 65 5.21 8.51 -8.38
N PHE A 66 5.56 9.55 -7.64
CA PHE A 66 4.85 9.95 -6.44
C PHE A 66 3.48 10.51 -6.81
N ASP A 67 2.47 9.85 -6.28
CA ASP A 67 1.08 10.20 -6.46
C ASP A 67 0.30 9.68 -5.27
N SER A 68 0.22 10.51 -4.24
CA SER A 68 -0.49 10.12 -3.04
C SER A 68 -1.99 10.31 -3.17
N ASP A 69 -2.76 9.34 -2.69
CA ASP A 69 -4.21 9.50 -2.48
C ASP A 69 -4.55 10.53 -1.41
N TRP A 70 -3.61 10.81 -0.51
CA TRP A 70 -3.70 11.87 0.47
C TRP A 70 -3.75 13.25 -0.18
N ASP A 71 -2.84 13.52 -1.11
CA ASP A 71 -2.73 14.81 -1.81
C ASP A 71 -3.85 15.03 -2.83
N ARG A 72 -4.63 13.99 -3.15
CA ARG A 72 -5.81 14.09 -4.01
C ARG A 72 -7.04 14.64 -3.29
N ARG A 73 -7.07 14.60 -1.96
CA ARG A 73 -8.16 15.16 -1.18
C ARG A 73 -7.89 16.65 -0.95
N PRO A 74 -8.84 17.56 -1.28
CA PRO A 74 -8.65 18.97 -1.02
C PRO A 74 -8.47 19.19 0.48
N SER A 75 -7.25 19.51 0.89
CA SER A 75 -6.88 19.75 2.28
C SER A 75 -5.87 20.90 2.32
N PRO A 76 -6.01 21.88 3.23
CA PRO A 76 -5.05 22.97 3.38
C PRO A 76 -3.67 22.52 3.88
N LEU A 77 -3.51 21.21 4.14
CA LEU A 77 -2.30 20.57 4.67
C LEU A 77 -1.74 19.54 3.68
N SER A 78 -1.99 19.76 2.39
CA SER A 78 -1.64 18.87 1.27
C SER A 78 -0.20 19.09 0.80
N ASP A 79 0.77 18.50 1.49
CA ASP A 79 2.06 18.19 0.87
C ASP A 79 2.70 17.02 1.60
N LEU A 80 2.18 15.81 1.34
CA LEU A 80 2.75 14.60 1.92
C LEU A 80 4.19 14.39 1.45
N LEU A 81 4.50 14.74 0.19
CA LEU A 81 5.85 14.61 -0.34
C LEU A 81 6.85 15.49 0.43
N ALA A 82 6.54 16.77 0.67
CA ALA A 82 7.41 17.63 1.47
C ALA A 82 7.59 17.11 2.90
N ALA A 83 6.53 16.54 3.49
CA ALA A 83 6.65 15.91 4.80
C ALA A 83 7.61 14.74 4.80
N LEU A 84 7.48 13.81 3.85
CA LEU A 84 8.37 12.65 3.77
C LEU A 84 9.83 13.05 3.51
N LEU A 85 10.07 14.12 2.76
CA LEU A 85 11.42 14.61 2.48
C LEU A 85 12.12 15.27 3.68
N THR A 86 11.37 15.63 4.72
CA THR A 86 11.87 16.32 5.91
C THR A 86 11.94 15.42 7.15
N ILE A 87 11.56 14.14 7.04
CA ILE A 87 11.64 13.18 8.14
C ILE A 87 13.11 12.95 8.54
N GLU A 88 13.40 13.17 9.82
CA GLU A 88 14.68 12.84 10.46
C GLU A 88 14.61 11.48 11.18
N PRO A 89 15.74 10.76 11.35
CA PRO A 89 17.10 11.13 10.95
C PRO A 89 17.42 10.87 9.47
N LYS A 90 16.55 10.12 8.76
CA LYS A 90 16.74 9.77 7.36
C LYS A 90 15.38 9.78 6.66
N ALA A 91 15.26 10.58 5.60
CA ALA A 91 14.06 10.61 4.78
C ALA A 91 13.88 9.24 4.07
N PRO A 92 12.67 8.64 4.10
CA PRO A 92 12.42 7.34 3.49
C PRO A 92 12.45 7.39 1.95
N ILE A 93 12.30 8.58 1.36
CA ILE A 93 12.32 8.79 -0.08
C ILE A 93 13.15 10.04 -0.43
N LYS A 94 13.63 10.09 -1.67
CA LYS A 94 14.37 11.22 -2.24
C LYS A 94 13.86 11.54 -3.64
N ARG A 95 13.84 12.82 -4.03
CA ARG A 95 13.52 13.22 -5.40
C ARG A 95 14.65 12.83 -6.36
N THR A 96 14.32 12.23 -7.51
CA THR A 96 15.29 11.93 -8.57
C THR A 96 15.53 13.12 -9.51
N GLY A 97 14.63 14.11 -9.49
CA GLY A 97 14.63 15.26 -10.41
C GLY A 97 13.84 15.02 -11.70
N ARG A 98 13.42 13.77 -11.98
CA ARG A 98 12.52 13.47 -13.11
C ARG A 98 11.09 13.87 -12.78
N THR A 99 10.41 14.48 -13.75
CA THR A 99 8.98 14.78 -13.66
C THR A 99 8.25 14.22 -14.89
N ARG A 100 6.95 13.98 -14.74
CA ARG A 100 6.08 13.63 -15.87
C ARG A 100 4.69 14.21 -15.68
N LYS A 101 3.98 14.45 -16.78
CA LYS A 101 2.56 14.74 -16.75
C LYS A 101 1.76 13.46 -16.50
N MET A 102 0.80 13.54 -15.59
CA MET A 102 -0.17 12.49 -15.29
C MET A 102 -1.58 13.07 -15.36
N VAL A 103 -2.55 12.21 -15.65
CA VAL A 103 -3.97 12.61 -15.60
C VAL A 103 -4.40 12.70 -14.14
N ALA A 104 -4.96 13.83 -13.75
CA ALA A 104 -5.59 14.00 -12.44
C ALA A 104 -6.96 13.29 -12.41
N GLU A 105 -7.38 12.84 -11.24
CA GLU A 105 -8.63 12.08 -11.08
C GLU A 105 -9.89 12.85 -11.50
N ILE A 106 -9.88 14.18 -11.34
CA ILE A 106 -10.98 15.08 -11.69
C ILE A 106 -10.90 15.53 -13.18
N GLY A 107 -10.03 14.90 -13.97
CA GLY A 107 -9.61 15.41 -15.28
C GLY A 107 -8.58 16.54 -15.16
N GLY A 108 -7.81 16.75 -16.22
CA GLY A 108 -6.70 17.70 -16.26
C GLY A 108 -5.32 17.05 -16.10
N GLU A 109 -4.28 17.84 -16.35
CA GLU A 109 -2.88 17.43 -16.22
C GLU A 109 -2.34 17.84 -14.84
N ARG A 110 -1.65 16.92 -14.18
CA ARG A 110 -0.82 17.18 -13.00
C ARG A 110 0.61 16.77 -13.28
N GLU A 111 1.55 17.50 -12.69
CA GLU A 111 2.94 17.07 -12.68
C GLU A 111 3.16 16.07 -11.53
N ALA A 112 3.72 14.91 -11.85
CA ALA A 112 4.16 13.93 -10.87
C ALA A 112 5.69 13.91 -10.85
N VAL A 113 6.25 13.87 -9.65
CA VAL A 113 7.69 13.78 -9.43
C VAL A 113 8.05 12.31 -9.22
N GLU A 114 9.16 11.86 -9.81
CA GLU A 114 9.69 10.56 -9.48
C GLU A 114 10.54 10.63 -8.21
N VAL A 115 10.32 9.65 -7.34
CA VAL A 115 11.05 9.49 -6.09
C VAL A 115 11.75 8.15 -6.05
N GLU A 116 12.93 8.14 -5.42
CA GLU A 116 13.73 6.97 -5.10
C GLU A 116 13.49 6.59 -3.63
N VAL A 117 13.31 5.30 -3.36
CA VAL A 117 13.22 4.76 -2.00
C VAL A 117 14.62 4.70 -1.41
N MET A 118 14.85 5.35 -0.26
CA MET A 118 16.17 5.41 0.38
C MET A 118 16.34 4.34 1.46
N MET A 119 15.28 3.57 1.74
CA MET A 119 15.26 2.50 2.74
C MET A 119 15.73 1.19 2.12
N ASP A 120 16.47 0.39 2.88
CA ASP A 120 16.79 -0.99 2.50
C ASP A 120 15.57 -1.91 2.62
N GLU A 121 15.60 -3.06 1.94
CA GLU A 121 14.53 -4.07 2.03
C GLU A 121 14.21 -4.43 3.49
N SER A 122 15.23 -4.58 4.34
CA SER A 122 15.05 -4.95 5.75
C SER A 122 14.45 -3.84 6.62
N GLU A 123 14.50 -2.59 6.15
CA GLU A 123 13.93 -1.44 6.86
C GLU A 123 12.44 -1.24 6.53
N LEU A 124 11.95 -1.85 5.44
CA LEU A 124 10.54 -1.76 5.06
C LEU A 124 9.65 -2.55 6.01
N CYS A 125 8.48 -1.98 6.32
CA CYS A 125 7.45 -2.72 7.02
C CYS A 125 6.92 -3.84 6.13
N LYS A 126 7.06 -5.08 6.59
CA LYS A 126 6.61 -6.24 5.81
C LYS A 126 5.09 -6.32 5.78
N VAL A 127 4.55 -6.78 4.66
CA VAL A 127 3.13 -7.00 4.46
C VAL A 127 2.89 -8.47 4.18
N CYS A 128 1.97 -9.09 4.90
CA CYS A 128 1.66 -10.50 4.74
C CYS A 128 0.99 -10.70 3.39
N TYR A 129 1.59 -11.51 2.54
CA TYR A 129 1.11 -11.80 1.19
C TYR A 129 -0.34 -12.32 1.18
N TYR A 130 -0.72 -13.12 2.17
CA TYR A 130 -2.05 -13.74 2.23
C TYR A 130 -3.12 -12.82 2.82
N CYS A 131 -2.92 -12.30 4.03
CA CYS A 131 -3.95 -11.55 4.74
C CYS A 131 -3.80 -10.01 4.66
N GLY A 132 -2.66 -9.50 4.20
CA GLY A 132 -2.38 -8.07 4.16
C GLY A 132 -2.05 -7.43 5.50
N ALA A 133 -1.86 -8.22 6.56
CA ALA A 133 -1.41 -7.70 7.84
C ALA A 133 -0.02 -7.07 7.72
N PHE A 134 0.18 -5.95 8.40
CA PHE A 134 1.47 -5.26 8.50
C PHE A 134 2.28 -5.81 9.67
N GLU A 135 3.59 -5.95 9.50
CA GLU A 135 4.52 -6.28 10.57
C GLU A 135 4.37 -5.29 11.73
N SER A 136 4.15 -5.81 12.94
CA SER A 136 3.95 -5.00 14.15
C SER A 136 5.27 -4.88 14.89
N SER A 137 5.65 -3.64 15.22
CA SER A 137 6.80 -3.34 16.10
C SER A 137 6.35 -3.17 17.56
N GLN A 138 5.44 -4.00 18.06
CA GLN A 138 4.99 -3.90 19.45
C GLN A 138 6.14 -4.30 20.40
N ARG A 139 6.67 -3.32 21.15
CA ARG A 139 7.58 -3.57 22.28
C ARG A 139 6.96 -4.60 23.23
N GLY A 140 7.59 -5.75 23.38
CA GLY A 140 7.27 -6.74 24.42
C GLY A 140 6.37 -7.91 23.98
N GLN A 141 5.90 -7.93 22.74
CA GLN A 141 5.52 -9.20 22.10
C GLN A 141 6.71 -9.68 21.27
N PRO A 142 6.95 -11.01 21.16
CA PRO A 142 7.89 -11.48 20.15
C PRO A 142 7.42 -10.91 18.82
N ASP A 143 8.29 -10.16 18.13
CA ASP A 143 8.01 -9.64 16.79
C ASP A 143 7.33 -10.78 16.01
N GLU A 144 6.09 -10.59 15.55
CA GLU A 144 5.44 -11.60 14.71
C GLU A 144 6.44 -11.89 13.59
N VAL A 145 7.01 -13.10 13.55
CA VAL A 145 8.16 -13.33 12.67
C VAL A 145 7.64 -13.47 11.25
N TYR A 146 7.74 -12.38 10.48
CA TYR A 146 7.41 -12.41 9.05
C TYR A 146 8.48 -13.22 8.32
N ARG A 147 8.09 -14.36 7.77
CA ARG A 147 8.97 -15.25 7.02
C ARG A 147 8.97 -14.86 5.54
N LYS A 148 10.15 -14.69 4.95
CA LYS A 148 10.31 -14.51 3.50
C LYS A 148 9.86 -15.78 2.77
N MET A 149 8.95 -15.63 1.81
CA MET A 149 8.32 -16.72 1.07
C MET A 149 8.90 -16.87 -0.34
N GLY A 150 9.43 -15.79 -0.91
CA GLY A 150 10.01 -15.77 -2.25
C GLY A 150 10.29 -14.35 -2.74
N GLY A 151 10.89 -14.23 -3.93
CA GLY A 151 11.39 -12.97 -4.48
C GLY A 151 12.72 -12.55 -3.85
N ASP A 152 13.35 -11.52 -4.44
CA ASP A 152 14.64 -11.00 -4.02
C ASP A 152 14.61 -9.47 -3.90
N GLY A 153 15.33 -8.91 -2.92
CA GLY A 153 15.36 -7.47 -2.70
C GLY A 153 13.96 -6.90 -2.46
N PHE A 154 13.69 -5.74 -3.07
CA PHE A 154 12.41 -5.07 -2.88
C PHE A 154 11.20 -5.80 -3.47
N ILE A 155 11.35 -6.87 -4.27
CA ILE A 155 10.21 -7.66 -4.76
C ILE A 155 9.91 -8.88 -3.85
N SER A 156 10.60 -9.02 -2.73
CA SER A 156 10.37 -10.08 -1.77
C SER A 156 8.95 -10.07 -1.22
N THR A 157 8.44 -11.26 -0.98
CA THR A 157 7.12 -11.50 -0.38
C THR A 157 7.28 -12.17 0.98
N TYR A 158 6.42 -11.80 1.91
CA TYR A 158 6.49 -12.25 3.30
C TYR A 158 5.16 -12.86 3.76
N SER A 159 5.20 -13.77 4.73
CA SER A 159 4.01 -14.29 5.40
C SER A 159 4.13 -14.12 6.90
N CYS A 160 3.05 -13.67 7.54
CA CYS A 160 2.95 -13.71 9.00
C CYS A 160 2.80 -15.15 9.50
N GLU A 161 3.13 -15.36 10.76
CA GLU A 161 3.07 -16.66 11.42
C GLU A 161 1.65 -17.24 11.44
N SER A 162 0.65 -16.40 11.73
CA SER A 162 -0.76 -16.82 11.76
C SER A 162 -1.24 -17.36 10.42
N CYS A 163 -0.76 -16.81 9.30
CA CYS A 163 -1.07 -17.39 7.99
C CYS A 163 -0.26 -18.67 7.76
N MET A 164 1.00 -18.74 8.22
CA MET A 164 1.83 -19.92 8.03
C MET A 164 1.32 -21.17 8.73
N SER A 165 0.59 -21.03 9.84
CA SER A 165 -0.04 -22.16 10.54
C SER A 165 -1.31 -22.69 9.86
N LEU A 166 -1.85 -21.97 8.87
CA LEU A 166 -3.05 -22.39 8.15
C LEU A 166 -2.74 -23.35 7.00
N SER A 167 -3.75 -24.15 6.64
CA SER A 167 -3.69 -25.00 5.44
C SER A 167 -3.46 -24.18 4.17
N PHE A 168 -2.88 -24.81 3.15
CA PHE A 168 -2.65 -24.17 1.84
C PHE A 168 -3.94 -23.60 1.22
N LEU A 169 -5.05 -24.34 1.30
CA LEU A 169 -6.34 -23.89 0.76
C LEU A 169 -6.84 -22.65 1.50
N THR A 170 -6.78 -22.65 2.84
CA THR A 170 -7.23 -21.52 3.66
C THR A 170 -6.41 -20.26 3.38
N ARG A 171 -5.07 -20.39 3.29
CA ARG A 171 -4.19 -19.26 2.94
C ARG A 171 -4.54 -18.64 1.59
N ASN A 172 -4.74 -19.46 0.56
CA ASN A 172 -5.08 -18.95 -0.77
C ASN A 172 -6.47 -18.32 -0.81
N ALA A 173 -7.42 -18.83 -0.02
CA ALA A 173 -8.73 -18.19 0.13
C ALA A 173 -8.62 -16.78 0.75
N LEU A 174 -7.75 -16.60 1.77
CA LEU A 174 -7.49 -15.27 2.34
C LEU A 174 -6.90 -14.31 1.30
N ARG A 175 -5.94 -14.78 0.51
CA ARG A 175 -5.34 -13.98 -0.58
C ARG A 175 -6.38 -13.57 -1.62
N SER A 176 -7.25 -14.48 -2.04
CA SER A 176 -8.31 -14.20 -3.01
C SER A 176 -9.27 -13.12 -2.49
N LYS A 177 -9.69 -13.20 -1.22
CA LYS A 177 -10.52 -12.17 -0.58
C LYS A 177 -9.84 -10.81 -0.55
N ARG A 178 -8.54 -10.78 -0.29
CA ARG A 178 -7.74 -9.54 -0.29
C ARG A 178 -7.67 -8.91 -1.68
N THR A 179 -7.43 -9.70 -2.72
CA THR A 179 -7.41 -9.19 -4.10
C THR A 179 -8.75 -8.64 -4.54
N ASP A 180 -9.88 -9.26 -4.16
CA ASP A 180 -11.21 -8.72 -4.45
C ASP A 180 -11.47 -7.38 -3.74
N GLN A 181 -10.87 -7.18 -2.57
CA GLN A 181 -10.97 -5.91 -1.87
C GLN A 181 -10.18 -4.76 -2.55
N SER A 182 -9.23 -5.08 -3.44
CA SER A 182 -8.47 -4.09 -4.20
C SER A 182 -9.07 -3.72 -5.56
N LEU A 183 -10.18 -4.36 -5.98
CA LEU A 183 -10.84 -4.05 -7.25
C LEU A 183 -11.66 -2.75 -7.15
N PRO A 184 -11.60 -1.86 -8.17
CA PRO A 184 -12.46 -0.69 -8.23
C PRO A 184 -13.93 -1.12 -8.15
N MET A 185 -14.75 -0.34 -7.44
CA MET A 185 -16.15 -0.65 -7.11
C MET A 185 -16.98 -1.09 -8.33
N ILE A 186 -16.64 -0.58 -9.53
CA ILE A 186 -17.25 -0.93 -10.82
C ILE A 186 -17.04 -2.41 -11.18
N ILE A 187 -15.86 -2.98 -10.94
CA ILE A 187 -15.59 -4.40 -11.22
C ILE A 187 -16.31 -5.28 -10.20
N ARG A 188 -16.38 -4.85 -8.94
CA ARG A 188 -17.20 -5.55 -7.93
C ARG A 188 -18.68 -5.57 -8.30
N LEU A 189 -19.22 -4.47 -8.82
CA LEU A 189 -20.59 -4.41 -9.35
C LEU A 189 -20.79 -5.35 -10.54
N LEU A 190 -19.84 -5.43 -11.47
CA LEU A 190 -19.91 -6.34 -12.61
C LEU A 190 -19.81 -7.83 -12.21
N GLN A 191 -19.01 -8.15 -11.19
CA GLN A 191 -18.94 -9.50 -10.62
C GLN A 191 -20.20 -9.87 -9.83
N MET A 192 -20.79 -8.92 -9.08
CA MET A 192 -22.08 -9.11 -8.42
C MET A 192 -23.22 -9.28 -9.43
N LEU A 193 -23.17 -8.57 -10.57
CA LEU A 193 -24.13 -8.71 -11.66
C LEU A 193 -23.94 -10.01 -12.47
N SER A 194 -22.71 -10.55 -12.56
CA SER A 194 -22.47 -11.85 -13.19
C SER A 194 -22.93 -13.02 -12.30
N TRP A 195 -22.82 -12.87 -10.98
CA TRP A 195 -23.40 -13.80 -10.00
C TRP A 195 -24.92 -13.74 -9.99
N SER A 196 -25.53 -12.55 -10.04
CA SER A 196 -27.00 -12.43 -10.10
C SER A 196 -27.58 -12.99 -11.40
N ARG A 197 -26.88 -12.86 -12.54
CA ARG A 197 -27.27 -13.50 -13.81
C ARG A 197 -27.13 -15.03 -13.78
N SER A 198 -26.12 -15.57 -13.11
CA SER A 198 -26.00 -17.02 -12.91
C SER A 198 -27.11 -17.58 -12.03
N CYS A 199 -27.50 -16.87 -10.96
CA CYS A 199 -28.64 -17.26 -10.13
C CYS A 199 -29.99 -17.12 -10.87
N TYR A 200 -30.15 -16.13 -11.75
CA TYR A 200 -31.39 -15.97 -12.55
C TYR A 200 -31.56 -17.06 -13.61
N ILE A 201 -30.46 -17.51 -14.24
CA ILE A 201 -30.52 -18.59 -15.24
C ILE A 201 -30.81 -19.93 -14.57
N SER A 202 -30.28 -20.20 -13.37
CA SER A 202 -30.64 -21.40 -12.60
C SER A 202 -32.09 -21.41 -12.13
N PHE A 203 -32.73 -20.25 -11.94
CA PHE A 203 -34.14 -20.19 -11.54
C PHE A 203 -35.12 -20.41 -12.71
N MET A 204 -34.74 -20.08 -13.95
CA MET A 204 -35.61 -20.30 -15.13
C MET A 204 -35.53 -21.72 -15.72
N ILE A 205 -34.52 -22.53 -15.37
CA ILE A 205 -34.37 -23.90 -15.89
C ILE A 205 -35.08 -24.93 -14.98
N CYS A 206 -35.62 -24.51 -13.83
CA CYS A 206 -36.33 -25.37 -12.88
C CYS A 206 -37.81 -24.97 -12.67
N SER A 207 -38.47 -24.33 -13.64
CA SER A 207 -39.93 -24.11 -13.65
C SER A 207 -40.60 -24.84 -14.79
#